data_AF-A0AB74DV09-F1
#
_entry.id   AF-A0AB74DV09-F1
#
_cell.length_a   1.000
_cell.length_b   1.000
_cell.length_c   1.000
_cell.angle_alpha   90.00
_cell.angle_beta   90.00
_cell.angle_gamma   90.00
#
_symmetry.space_group_name_H-M   'P 1'
#
loop_
_entity.id
_entity.type
_entity.pdbx_description
1 polymer ?
#
loop_
_entity_poly.entity_id
_entity_poly.type
_entity_poly.pdbx_seq_one_letter_code
_entity_poly.pdbx_strand_id
1 'polypeptide(L)'
;MKRYFYLLLVLFSCLCFGRVVSAVDYDIESYQGDLALREDNTATYTEKVTYKFNDDYNGQIVSLGSAGKMPNGFAIDGNPTVSVLTNGEPDMDINPQVKDLGDGYEVKIYNSGNDGDRVVVTVTWQLRNLLFLHRDIAELNWTPISDWDQGIGEVVLTVSGLSNPDKSELFAHSGYFGTQPFVDKDGTDYLVKLNGIGSGDNVELHGYWDRQAVSLVSQNEDESDYLPTFKAQEEKIARKTVFYRQLGEIYIPLLLLCAILVAAILYFVFAQKIKPKQSYPKNARLYEAPQDLAPLVLAENIYAVDMEDVDPTRGGKAVLNFENMVQATLLDLLDRGNLLLQGDAENPVLQIATYDGLADFERRFLGMAFNKQSQARVKDLFSAYQISEDIYKHKSSADESYIRNIGSNIKSLFTNSLRSLSKEVRSEGKRLGLFGHYRPLKVQEKRLLITAIILACAGLVVSIAVFFIYMASFSGFIWYYIPLALVSLVLILIFASKAQLYWRDGVLNDEGAHDFYLWRSFSNMLRDIAHLDNTEIEGIILWNRLLVYATLFGYADRVNRVMALRQIRLQNPSMDSYVQANLHYAFYSSMHSFSNYGHVATTASNFSVSSGGSSGGGFSGGGGGGGGGAF
;
A
#
# COMPACT_ATOMS: atom_id res chain seq x y z
N MET A 1 -7.94 -15.19 0.08
CA MET A 1 -7.32 -13.85 -0.02
C MET A 1 -7.31 -13.09 1.31
N LYS A 2 -8.46 -12.67 1.88
CA LYS A 2 -8.50 -11.87 3.14
C LYS A 2 -7.54 -12.34 4.27
N ARG A 3 -7.50 -13.63 4.60
CA ARG A 3 -6.57 -14.16 5.66
C ARG A 3 -5.09 -13.84 5.42
N TYR A 4 -4.60 -13.91 4.18
CA TYR A 4 -3.20 -13.59 3.86
C TYR A 4 -2.93 -12.08 3.81
N PHE A 5 -3.93 -11.28 3.42
CA PHE A 5 -3.84 -9.82 3.48
C PHE A 5 -3.72 -9.35 4.94
N TYR A 6 -4.55 -9.88 5.84
CA TYR A 6 -4.41 -9.59 7.28
C TYR A 6 -3.08 -10.10 7.85
N LEU A 7 -2.58 -11.26 7.41
CA LEU A 7 -1.30 -11.78 7.90
C LEU A 7 -0.11 -10.90 7.46
N LEU A 8 -0.15 -10.34 6.24
CA LEU A 8 0.84 -9.38 5.76
C LEU A 8 0.73 -8.02 6.48
N LEU A 9 -0.48 -7.57 6.77
CA LEU A 9 -0.75 -6.30 7.48
C LEU A 9 -0.42 -6.41 8.98
N VAL A 10 -0.60 -7.58 9.60
CA VAL A 10 -0.14 -7.87 10.97
C VAL A 10 1.39 -7.98 11.02
N LEU A 11 2.04 -8.60 10.04
CA LEU A 11 3.51 -8.58 9.95
C LEU A 11 4.03 -7.13 9.85
N PHE A 12 3.32 -6.27 9.11
CA PHE A 12 3.65 -4.85 8.99
C PHE A 12 3.42 -4.08 10.31
N SER A 13 2.33 -4.36 11.05
CA SER A 13 2.10 -3.71 12.36
C SER A 13 3.03 -4.18 13.48
N CYS A 14 3.60 -5.38 13.37
CA CYS A 14 4.57 -5.89 14.35
C CYS A 14 5.97 -5.26 14.23
N LEU A 15 6.23 -4.45 13.20
CA LEU A 15 7.51 -3.76 12.97
C LEU A 15 7.56 -2.31 13.52
N CYS A 16 6.51 -1.83 14.17
CA CYS A 16 6.36 -0.41 14.55
C CYS A 16 6.19 -0.18 16.07
N PHE A 17 6.80 -1.01 16.92
CA PHE A 17 6.72 -0.88 18.39
C PHE A 17 8.10 -0.82 19.07
N GLY A 18 8.81 0.27 18.84
CA GLY A 18 9.81 0.80 19.77
C GLY A 18 9.16 1.70 20.82
N ARG A 19 9.87 1.89 21.94
CA ARG A 19 9.50 2.87 22.98
C ARG A 19 10.07 4.23 22.59
N VAL A 20 9.22 5.25 22.57
CA VAL A 20 9.69 6.64 22.64
C VAL A 20 10.25 6.86 24.05
N VAL A 21 11.56 7.04 24.16
CA VAL A 21 12.20 7.67 25.33
C VAL A 21 12.21 9.17 25.03
N SER A 22 11.93 10.01 26.02
CA SER A 22 12.09 11.46 25.90
C SER A 22 13.58 11.77 25.92
N ALA A 23 14.18 11.88 24.74
CA ALA A 23 15.48 12.52 24.55
C ALA A 23 15.28 14.03 24.42
N VAL A 24 16.33 14.81 24.67
CA VAL A 24 16.37 16.25 24.39
C VAL A 24 16.28 16.47 22.88
N ASP A 25 15.46 17.41 22.41
CA ASP A 25 15.40 17.80 20.99
C ASP A 25 16.50 18.83 20.66
N TYR A 26 17.35 18.52 19.68
CA TYR A 26 18.44 19.39 19.23
C TYR A 26 18.94 18.98 17.84
N ASP A 27 19.52 19.96 17.12
CA ASP A 27 20.19 19.78 15.84
C ASP A 27 21.72 19.89 16.01
N ILE A 28 22.49 19.13 15.23
CA ILE A 28 23.94 19.35 15.08
C ILE A 28 24.17 20.10 13.76
N GLU A 29 24.39 21.41 13.85
CA GLU A 29 24.53 22.26 12.67
C GLU A 29 25.85 22.04 11.95
N SER A 30 26.95 21.82 12.68
CA SER A 30 28.27 21.58 12.08
C SER A 30 29.23 20.80 12.97
N TYR A 31 30.09 20.00 12.35
CA TYR A 31 31.27 19.36 12.94
C TYR A 31 32.54 19.83 12.20
N GLN A 32 33.53 20.29 12.96
CA GLN A 32 34.85 20.71 12.48
C GLN A 32 35.91 19.83 13.17
N GLY A 33 36.70 19.09 12.39
CA GLY A 33 37.73 18.17 12.90
C GLY A 33 39.11 18.48 12.34
N ASP A 34 40.00 19.03 13.16
CA ASP A 34 41.34 19.46 12.76
C ASP A 34 42.40 18.46 13.23
N LEU A 35 42.98 17.69 12.29
CA LEU A 35 44.05 16.72 12.55
C LEU A 35 45.42 17.29 12.18
N ALA A 36 46.23 17.59 13.20
CA ALA A 36 47.61 18.04 13.05
C ALA A 36 48.58 16.89 13.33
N LEU A 37 49.12 16.28 12.27
CA LEU A 37 50.12 15.22 12.28
C LEU A 37 51.53 15.77 12.55
N ARG A 38 52.44 14.93 13.06
CA ARG A 38 53.85 15.30 13.33
C ARG A 38 54.84 14.22 12.87
N GLU A 39 56.09 14.64 12.65
CA GLU A 39 57.16 13.76 12.14
C GLU A 39 57.57 12.60 13.08
N ASP A 40 57.10 12.62 14.34
CA ASP A 40 57.29 11.57 15.35
C ASP A 40 56.12 10.58 15.46
N ASN A 41 55.17 10.62 14.51
CA ASN A 41 53.91 9.86 14.51
C ASN A 41 53.00 10.14 15.72
N THR A 42 53.18 11.28 16.40
CA THR A 42 52.14 11.85 17.26
C THR A 42 51.22 12.76 16.45
N ALA A 43 50.01 12.99 16.97
CA ALA A 43 49.08 13.95 16.37
C ALA A 43 48.28 14.67 17.46
N THR A 44 47.80 15.86 17.13
CA THR A 44 46.75 16.55 17.89
C THR A 44 45.49 16.53 17.06
N TYR A 45 44.36 16.16 17.66
CA TYR A 45 43.05 16.20 17.00
C TYR A 45 42.11 17.12 17.78
N THR A 46 41.59 18.15 17.13
CA THR A 46 40.63 19.09 17.72
C THR A 46 39.27 18.91 17.06
N GLU A 47 38.28 18.51 17.84
CA GLU A 47 36.88 18.41 17.45
C GLU A 47 36.14 19.63 17.93
N LYS A 48 35.35 20.25 17.06
CA LYS A 48 34.52 21.41 17.37
C LYS A 48 33.13 21.21 16.79
N VAL A 49 32.14 21.12 17.67
CA VAL A 49 30.78 20.69 17.33
C VAL A 49 29.79 21.77 17.74
N THR A 50 28.96 22.20 16.79
CA THR A 50 27.95 23.25 16.98
C THR A 50 26.57 22.59 17.12
N TYR A 51 26.04 22.64 18.32
CA TYR A 51 24.70 22.20 18.68
C TYR A 51 23.73 23.38 18.68
N LYS A 52 22.48 23.13 18.31
CA LYS A 52 21.36 24.07 18.46
C LYS A 52 20.23 23.35 19.18
N PHE A 53 19.91 23.79 20.38
CA PHE A 53 18.90 23.18 21.23
C PHE A 53 17.48 23.68 20.90
N ASN A 54 16.52 22.76 20.89
CA ASN A 54 15.08 23.02 20.75
C ASN A 54 14.31 22.66 22.05
N ASP A 55 15.04 22.32 23.12
CA ASP A 55 14.60 21.92 24.47
C ASP A 55 15.67 22.40 25.50
N ASP A 56 15.31 22.48 26.78
CA ASP A 56 16.28 22.66 27.88
C ASP A 56 17.22 21.44 27.98
N TYR A 57 18.50 21.68 28.30
CA TYR A 57 19.55 20.64 28.31
C TYR A 57 20.46 20.71 29.54
N ASN A 58 21.11 19.59 29.86
CA ASN A 58 22.03 19.42 30.99
C ASN A 58 23.50 19.30 30.54
N GLY A 59 23.76 18.94 29.28
CA GLY A 59 25.10 18.97 28.71
C GLY A 59 25.26 18.23 27.39
N GLN A 60 26.51 18.01 27.00
CA GLN A 60 26.90 17.31 25.76
C GLN A 60 27.83 16.12 26.03
N ILE A 61 27.90 15.20 25.08
CA ILE A 61 28.81 14.06 25.05
C ILE A 61 29.62 14.17 23.76
N VAL A 62 30.94 13.96 23.85
CA VAL A 62 31.85 13.77 22.70
C VAL A 62 32.75 12.58 23.02
N SER A 63 32.84 11.60 22.12
CA SER A 63 33.72 10.43 22.25
C SER A 63 34.83 10.46 21.22
N LEU A 64 35.90 9.68 21.47
CA LEU A 64 36.88 9.31 20.45
C LEU A 64 37.39 7.88 20.68
N GLY A 65 37.18 7.01 19.69
CA GLY A 65 37.44 5.57 19.73
C GLY A 65 38.76 5.13 19.11
N SER A 66 39.26 4.00 19.60
CA SER A 66 40.44 3.25 19.15
C SER A 66 40.12 1.86 18.59
N ALA A 67 38.84 1.46 18.53
CA ALA A 67 38.41 0.22 17.88
C ALA A 67 38.76 0.18 16.36
N GLY A 68 38.45 -0.94 15.69
CA GLY A 68 38.68 -1.08 14.24
C GLY A 68 40.13 -1.43 13.87
N LYS A 69 40.55 -1.06 12.66
CA LYS A 69 41.89 -1.37 12.14
C LYS A 69 42.85 -0.22 12.47
N MET A 70 43.35 -0.17 13.69
CA MET A 70 44.38 0.78 14.13
C MET A 70 45.79 0.15 14.07
N PRO A 71 46.86 0.95 13.90
CA PRO A 71 48.24 0.46 13.91
C PRO A 71 48.68 0.00 15.31
N ASN A 72 49.71 -0.86 15.34
CA ASN A 72 50.25 -1.40 16.58
C ASN A 72 50.78 -0.28 17.49
N GLY A 73 50.29 -0.24 18.72
CA GLY A 73 50.70 0.77 19.71
C GLY A 73 50.01 2.13 19.56
N PHE A 74 48.93 2.24 18.76
CA PHE A 74 48.05 3.39 18.78
C PHE A 74 47.53 3.67 20.21
N ALA A 75 47.54 4.94 20.61
CA ALA A 75 47.02 5.37 21.91
C ALA A 75 46.42 6.79 21.84
N ILE A 76 45.38 7.00 22.63
CA ILE A 76 44.74 8.30 22.90
C ILE A 76 45.12 8.71 24.33
N ASP A 77 45.47 9.97 24.56
CA ASP A 77 45.68 10.48 25.92
C ASP A 77 44.33 10.71 26.61
N GLY A 78 44.11 10.06 27.76
CA GLY A 78 42.86 10.14 28.52
C GLY A 78 42.59 11.48 29.22
N ASN A 79 43.36 12.53 28.93
CA ASN A 79 43.21 13.88 29.50
C ASN A 79 43.04 14.93 28.39
N PRO A 80 41.96 14.88 27.58
CA PRO A 80 41.67 15.92 26.60
C PRO A 80 41.42 17.28 27.24
N THR A 81 41.71 18.36 26.52
CA THR A 81 41.31 19.72 26.92
C THR A 81 39.95 20.05 26.33
N VAL A 82 39.06 20.63 27.13
CA VAL A 82 37.67 20.96 26.76
C VAL A 82 37.43 22.46 26.94
N SER A 83 36.72 23.07 26.00
CA SER A 83 36.14 24.40 26.14
C SER A 83 34.76 24.47 25.50
N VAL A 84 33.90 25.35 26.00
CA VAL A 84 32.53 25.53 25.51
C VAL A 84 32.26 27.01 25.29
N LEU A 85 31.56 27.34 24.20
CA LEU A 85 30.94 28.65 23.99
C LEU A 85 29.41 28.47 23.98
N THR A 86 28.69 29.26 24.76
CA THR A 86 27.22 29.29 24.77
C THR A 86 26.77 30.63 24.22
N ASN A 87 26.00 30.61 23.11
CA ASN A 87 25.57 31.79 22.36
C ASN A 87 26.70 32.75 21.92
N GLY A 88 27.93 32.22 21.78
CA GLY A 88 29.13 32.95 21.37
C GLY A 88 30.01 33.46 22.51
N GLU A 89 29.57 33.38 23.76
CA GLU A 89 30.36 33.75 24.94
C GLU A 89 30.99 32.51 25.61
N PRO A 90 32.20 32.60 26.20
CA PRO A 90 32.82 31.47 26.88
C PRO A 90 32.03 31.01 28.12
N ASP A 91 31.71 29.71 28.16
CA ASP A 91 31.12 29.09 29.33
C ASP A 91 32.23 28.66 30.30
N MET A 92 32.16 29.19 31.53
CA MET A 92 33.15 29.00 32.58
C MET A 92 32.66 28.04 33.68
N ASP A 93 31.39 27.63 33.66
CA ASP A 93 30.79 26.72 34.66
C ASP A 93 30.59 25.30 34.07
N ILE A 94 31.65 24.79 33.44
CA ILE A 94 31.67 23.48 32.81
C ILE A 94 32.32 22.43 33.71
N ASN A 95 31.73 21.22 33.75
CA ASN A 95 32.29 20.08 34.47
C ASN A 95 32.48 18.87 33.53
N PRO A 96 33.61 18.81 32.78
CA PRO A 96 33.91 17.67 31.91
C PRO A 96 34.34 16.44 32.71
N GLN A 97 33.67 15.31 32.47
CA GLN A 97 33.98 14.01 33.06
C GLN A 97 34.44 13.06 31.96
N VAL A 98 35.69 12.61 32.02
CA VAL A 98 36.26 11.65 31.07
C VAL A 98 36.04 10.23 31.56
N LYS A 99 35.61 9.35 30.66
CA LYS A 99 35.34 7.93 30.91
C LYS A 99 36.08 7.09 29.88
N ASP A 100 36.89 6.15 30.36
CA ASP A 100 37.52 5.12 29.53
C ASP A 100 36.46 4.08 29.13
N LEU A 101 36.34 3.81 27.83
CA LEU A 101 35.41 2.82 27.27
C LEU A 101 36.08 1.44 27.09
N GLY A 102 37.41 1.36 27.22
CA GLY A 102 38.24 0.21 26.87
C GLY A 102 38.69 0.18 25.41
N ASP A 103 37.89 0.76 24.51
CA ASP A 103 38.17 0.94 23.09
C ASP A 103 38.01 2.40 22.64
N GLY A 104 38.21 3.34 23.57
CA GLY A 104 38.06 4.78 23.35
C GLY A 104 37.90 5.56 24.65
N TYR A 105 37.70 6.87 24.50
CA TYR A 105 37.33 7.77 25.60
C TYR A 105 36.01 8.49 25.28
N GLU A 106 35.20 8.70 26.31
CA GLU A 106 33.97 9.51 26.28
C GLU A 106 34.17 10.70 27.21
N VAL A 107 33.96 11.92 26.71
CA VAL A 107 33.90 13.15 27.52
C VAL A 107 32.43 13.53 27.68
N LYS A 108 31.92 13.41 28.90
CA LYS A 108 30.61 13.93 29.27
C LYS A 108 30.76 15.30 29.90
N ILE A 109 30.29 16.32 29.18
CA ILE A 109 30.42 17.73 29.53
C ILE A 109 29.10 18.17 30.14
N TYR A 110 29.12 18.58 31.41
CA TYR A 110 27.94 19.15 32.08
C TYR A 110 28.01 20.67 31.98
N ASN A 111 26.99 21.26 31.37
CA ASN A 111 26.80 22.69 31.12
C ASN A 111 25.32 22.89 30.81
N SER A 112 24.48 23.15 31.81
CA SER A 112 23.02 23.24 31.60
C SER A 112 22.61 24.56 30.96
N GLY A 113 21.69 24.51 29.99
CA GLY A 113 21.10 25.70 29.36
C GLY A 113 19.65 25.46 28.95
N ASN A 114 19.13 26.33 28.07
CA ASN A 114 17.70 26.48 27.78
C ASN A 114 17.38 26.21 26.30
N ASP A 115 16.10 26.00 26.00
CA ASP A 115 15.57 26.03 24.63
C ASP A 115 16.06 27.27 23.84
N GLY A 116 16.54 27.04 22.61
CA GLY A 116 17.03 28.06 21.69
C GLY A 116 18.53 28.37 21.80
N ASP A 117 19.23 27.85 22.81
CA ASP A 117 20.67 28.08 22.96
C ASP A 117 21.50 27.39 21.85
N ARG A 118 22.54 28.09 21.39
CA ARG A 118 23.52 27.59 20.43
C ARG A 118 24.85 27.35 21.12
N VAL A 119 25.27 26.09 21.21
CA VAL A 119 26.44 25.66 21.99
C VAL A 119 27.53 25.15 21.07
N VAL A 120 28.75 25.64 21.25
CA VAL A 120 29.93 25.17 20.53
C VAL A 120 30.85 24.47 21.52
N VAL A 121 30.89 23.15 21.47
CA VAL A 121 31.83 22.32 22.23
C VAL A 121 33.12 22.21 21.44
N THR A 122 34.27 22.37 22.10
CA THR A 122 35.59 22.06 21.52
C THR A 122 36.34 21.10 22.44
N VAL A 123 36.76 19.95 21.90
CA VAL A 123 37.56 18.93 22.59
C VAL A 123 38.86 18.74 21.82
N THR A 124 40.01 18.69 22.52
CA THR A 124 41.31 18.45 21.88
C THR A 124 42.01 17.26 22.52
N TRP A 125 42.31 16.27 21.67
CA TRP A 125 42.94 15.01 21.99
C TRP A 125 44.41 15.02 21.59
N GLN A 126 45.23 14.28 22.34
CA GLN A 126 46.60 13.95 21.93
C GLN A 126 46.65 12.47 21.55
N LEU A 127 47.14 12.19 20.35
CA LEU A 127 47.18 10.87 19.74
C LEU A 127 48.64 10.44 19.54
N ARG A 128 48.91 9.14 19.65
CA ARG A 128 50.24 8.56 19.44
C ARG A 128 50.15 7.35 18.53
N ASN A 129 51.10 7.21 17.61
CA ASN A 129 51.19 6.16 16.61
C ASN A 129 49.91 6.06 15.75
N LEU A 130 49.46 7.17 15.15
CA LEU A 130 48.23 7.17 14.34
C LEU A 130 48.42 6.57 12.94
N LEU A 131 49.61 6.72 12.36
CA LEU A 131 49.92 6.29 11.00
C LEU A 131 50.47 4.86 10.97
N PHE A 132 50.00 4.06 10.00
CA PHE A 132 50.62 2.80 9.59
C PHE A 132 51.92 3.11 8.84
N LEU A 133 53.05 2.70 9.40
CA LEU A 133 54.37 2.93 8.79
C LEU A 133 54.75 1.73 7.92
N HIS A 134 54.95 2.01 6.62
CA HIS A 134 55.43 1.07 5.61
C HIS A 134 56.76 1.55 5.05
N ARG A 135 57.42 0.75 4.20
CA ARG A 135 58.77 1.07 3.75
C ARG A 135 58.85 2.34 2.88
N ASP A 136 57.81 2.56 2.09
CA ASP A 136 57.68 3.61 1.09
C ASP A 136 56.75 4.76 1.50
N ILE A 137 55.74 4.49 2.35
CA ILE A 137 54.75 5.47 2.79
C ILE A 137 54.40 5.38 4.28
N ALA A 138 53.87 6.47 4.83
CA ALA A 138 53.05 6.48 6.04
C ALA A 138 51.56 6.58 5.63
N GLU A 139 50.75 5.58 5.98
CA GLU A 139 49.31 5.46 5.67
C GLU A 139 48.47 5.95 6.86
N LEU A 140 47.58 6.91 6.62
CA LEU A 140 46.45 7.21 7.50
C LEU A 140 45.26 6.36 7.04
N ASN A 141 44.70 5.55 7.94
CA ASN A 141 43.42 4.87 7.75
C ASN A 141 42.66 5.02 9.07
N TRP A 142 41.69 5.95 9.10
CA TRP A 142 41.10 6.40 10.35
C TRP A 142 39.69 6.99 10.16
N THR A 143 38.79 6.73 11.10
CA THR A 143 37.39 7.13 11.03
C THR A 143 37.08 8.12 12.16
N PRO A 144 37.26 9.44 11.95
CA PRO A 144 36.98 10.45 12.96
C PRO A 144 35.50 10.54 13.38
N ILE A 145 34.56 10.12 12.52
CA ILE A 145 33.11 10.23 12.76
C ILE A 145 32.48 8.84 12.59
N SER A 146 31.76 8.33 13.60
CA SER A 146 31.17 6.97 13.50
C SER A 146 29.82 6.70 14.21
N ASP A 147 29.52 7.42 15.29
CA ASP A 147 28.51 6.99 16.27
C ASP A 147 27.71 8.17 16.86
N TRP A 148 27.49 9.19 16.03
CA TRP A 148 26.63 10.33 16.35
C TRP A 148 25.15 9.93 16.38
N ASP A 149 24.44 10.33 17.44
CA ASP A 149 23.02 10.01 17.64
C ASP A 149 22.09 10.84 16.73
N GLN A 150 22.52 12.04 16.33
CA GLN A 150 21.86 12.93 15.38
C GLN A 150 22.64 13.06 14.06
N GLY A 151 21.94 13.47 13.01
CA GLY A 151 22.58 13.87 11.75
C GLY A 151 23.31 15.20 11.88
N ILE A 152 24.41 15.36 11.12
CA ILE A 152 25.27 16.55 11.16
C ILE A 152 25.09 17.35 9.87
N GLY A 153 24.78 18.64 9.99
CA GLY A 153 24.46 19.54 8.86
C GLY A 153 25.63 19.83 7.93
N GLU A 154 26.77 20.28 8.45
CA GLU A 154 28.02 20.48 7.70
C GLU A 154 29.18 19.77 8.40
N VAL A 155 29.98 19.01 7.65
CA VAL A 155 31.22 18.40 8.15
C VAL A 155 32.40 19.01 7.41
N VAL A 156 33.37 19.54 8.17
CA VAL A 156 34.65 20.02 7.66
C VAL A 156 35.76 19.31 8.42
N LEU A 157 36.66 18.62 7.72
CA LEU A 157 37.85 18.01 8.32
C LEU A 157 39.10 18.62 7.70
N THR A 158 40.13 18.89 8.49
CA THR A 158 41.44 19.30 8.00
C THR A 158 42.50 18.28 8.40
N VAL A 159 43.48 18.05 7.53
CA VAL A 159 44.65 17.21 7.82
C VAL A 159 45.91 17.97 7.43
N SER A 160 46.78 18.24 8.40
CA SER A 160 47.93 19.16 8.27
C SER A 160 49.17 18.64 9.00
N GLY A 161 50.30 19.33 8.82
CA GLY A 161 51.49 19.21 9.68
C GLY A 161 52.62 18.31 9.19
N LEU A 162 52.41 17.49 8.15
CA LEU A 162 53.48 16.72 7.50
C LEU A 162 54.04 17.45 6.27
N SER A 163 55.35 17.69 6.31
CA SER A 163 56.11 18.32 5.22
C SER A 163 56.34 17.37 4.03
N ASN A 164 56.73 17.94 2.87
CA ASN A 164 57.08 17.27 1.61
C ASN A 164 55.87 16.80 0.73
N PRO A 165 55.24 17.71 -0.03
CA PRO A 165 53.94 17.48 -0.68
C PRO A 165 53.97 16.63 -1.97
N ASP A 166 55.16 16.33 -2.52
CA ASP A 166 55.33 15.74 -3.86
C ASP A 166 54.87 14.26 -3.97
N LYS A 167 54.66 13.59 -2.83
CA LYS A 167 54.08 12.24 -2.75
C LYS A 167 53.11 12.12 -1.57
N SER A 168 52.00 12.85 -1.63
CA SER A 168 50.88 12.64 -0.71
C SER A 168 49.53 12.76 -1.41
N GLU A 169 48.55 12.02 -0.90
CA GLU A 169 47.17 11.95 -1.41
C GLU A 169 46.23 11.60 -0.25
N LEU A 170 45.04 12.20 -0.21
CA LEU A 170 44.01 11.91 0.79
C LEU A 170 42.68 11.63 0.09
N PHE A 171 42.00 10.61 0.58
CA PHE A 171 40.65 10.22 0.20
C PHE A 171 39.76 10.28 1.45
N ALA A 172 38.47 10.55 1.25
CA ALA A 172 37.48 10.51 2.30
C ALA A 172 36.25 9.74 1.80
N HIS A 173 35.67 8.90 2.68
CA HIS A 173 34.61 7.97 2.34
C HIS A 173 33.47 8.03 3.36
N SER A 174 32.23 8.01 2.87
CA SER A 174 30.98 8.04 3.65
C SER A 174 30.04 6.87 3.28
N GLY A 175 30.63 5.76 2.82
CA GLY A 175 29.91 4.61 2.28
C GLY A 175 29.50 4.75 0.80
N TYR A 176 29.06 3.64 0.18
CA TYR A 176 28.83 3.54 -1.28
C TYR A 176 27.67 4.40 -1.81
N PHE A 177 26.83 4.93 -0.93
CA PHE A 177 25.60 5.67 -1.24
C PHE A 177 25.45 6.94 -0.38
N GLY A 178 26.41 7.23 0.50
CA GLY A 178 26.41 8.42 1.33
C GLY A 178 26.86 9.67 0.58
N THR A 179 26.77 10.81 1.26
CA THR A 179 27.15 12.13 0.75
C THR A 179 28.62 12.13 0.33
N GLN A 180 28.88 12.25 -0.97
CA GLN A 180 30.24 12.17 -1.52
C GLN A 180 31.10 13.32 -0.97
N PRO A 181 32.23 13.03 -0.28
CA PRO A 181 33.11 14.06 0.23
C PRO A 181 33.81 14.82 -0.89
N PHE A 182 33.94 16.13 -0.73
CA PHE A 182 34.85 16.94 -1.52
C PHE A 182 36.19 17.00 -0.78
N VAL A 183 37.29 16.64 -1.45
CA VAL A 183 38.65 16.73 -0.91
C VAL A 183 39.46 17.71 -1.77
N ASP A 184 40.09 18.67 -1.12
CA ASP A 184 40.98 19.67 -1.71
C ASP A 184 42.36 19.65 -1.04
N LYS A 185 43.41 20.08 -1.77
CA LYS A 185 44.79 20.11 -1.28
C LYS A 185 45.37 21.52 -1.43
N ASP A 186 45.63 22.18 -0.30
CA ASP A 186 46.28 23.49 -0.25
C ASP A 186 47.71 23.34 0.28
N GLY A 187 48.69 23.35 -0.63
CA GLY A 187 50.09 23.12 -0.30
C GLY A 187 50.37 21.71 0.25
N THR A 188 50.63 21.63 1.55
CA THR A 188 50.84 20.38 2.31
C THR A 188 49.57 19.82 2.93
N ASP A 189 48.54 20.65 3.07
CA ASP A 189 47.39 20.39 3.92
C ASP A 189 46.17 20.00 3.09
N TYR A 190 45.26 19.26 3.70
CA TYR A 190 44.04 18.76 3.05
C TYR A 190 42.79 19.28 3.75
N LEU A 191 41.78 19.59 2.94
CA LEU A 191 40.46 20.04 3.37
C LEU A 191 39.40 19.07 2.83
N VAL A 192 38.65 18.44 3.73
CA VAL A 192 37.52 17.57 3.40
C VAL A 192 36.22 18.27 3.78
N LYS A 193 35.21 18.23 2.90
CA LYS A 193 33.88 18.80 3.14
C LYS A 193 32.77 17.81 2.78
N LEU A 194 31.78 17.69 3.65
CA LEU A 194 30.52 16.99 3.39
C LEU A 194 29.33 17.89 3.75
N ASN A 195 28.37 17.99 2.84
CA ASN A 195 27.12 18.73 3.04
C ASN A 195 26.04 17.75 3.53
N GLY A 196 26.01 17.51 4.84
CA GLY A 196 25.04 16.62 5.49
C GLY A 196 25.48 15.17 5.57
N ILE A 197 25.49 14.61 6.78
CA ILE A 197 25.54 13.16 7.05
C ILE A 197 24.41 12.76 8.01
N GLY A 198 23.92 11.53 7.90
CA GLY A 198 22.85 10.99 8.75
C GLY A 198 23.30 10.63 10.16
N SER A 199 22.32 10.40 11.04
CA SER A 199 22.55 9.76 12.34
C SER A 199 23.17 8.38 12.14
N GLY A 200 24.28 8.11 12.82
CA GLY A 200 25.06 6.88 12.66
C GLY A 200 25.76 6.69 11.31
N ASP A 201 25.89 7.73 10.48
CA ASP A 201 26.78 7.69 9.30
C ASP A 201 28.23 7.88 9.72
N ASN A 202 29.14 7.18 9.03
CA ASN A 202 30.58 7.27 9.28
C ASN A 202 31.29 8.16 8.25
N VAL A 203 32.39 8.80 8.64
CA VAL A 203 33.35 9.42 7.73
C VAL A 203 34.74 8.82 7.98
N GLU A 204 35.25 8.09 6.99
CA GLU A 204 36.60 7.49 6.97
C GLU A 204 37.55 8.40 6.17
N LEU A 205 38.75 8.63 6.70
CA LEU A 205 39.88 9.27 6.03
C LEU A 205 40.92 8.19 5.68
N HIS A 206 41.28 8.10 4.41
CA HIS A 206 42.29 7.17 3.92
C HIS A 206 43.32 7.91 3.05
N GLY A 207 44.57 8.00 3.49
CA GLY A 207 45.59 8.82 2.83
C GLY A 207 47.01 8.31 3.04
N TYR A 208 47.96 8.88 2.31
CA TYR A 208 49.39 8.58 2.47
C TYR A 208 50.28 9.80 2.29
N TRP A 209 51.46 9.72 2.91
CA TRP A 209 52.62 10.60 2.67
C TRP A 209 53.86 9.74 2.43
N ASP A 210 54.90 10.30 1.79
CA ASP A 210 56.21 9.65 1.70
C ASP A 210 56.73 9.27 3.09
N ARG A 211 57.32 8.08 3.25
CA ARG A 211 57.84 7.60 4.55
C ARG A 211 58.84 8.59 5.20
N GLN A 212 59.50 9.42 4.41
CA GLN A 212 60.40 10.49 4.88
C GLN A 212 59.69 11.62 5.65
N ALA A 213 58.38 11.81 5.49
CA ALA A 213 57.62 12.81 6.24
C ALA A 213 57.53 12.48 7.74
N VAL A 214 57.76 11.21 8.13
CA VAL A 214 57.78 10.75 9.52
C VAL A 214 59.22 10.39 9.92
N SER A 215 60.12 11.35 9.72
CA SER A 215 61.58 11.17 9.78
C SER A 215 62.11 10.80 11.18
N LEU A 216 61.39 11.17 12.24
CA LEU A 216 61.81 10.98 13.62
C LEU A 216 61.51 9.57 14.15
N VAL A 217 60.73 8.78 13.41
CA VAL A 217 60.47 7.36 13.73
C VAL A 217 61.34 6.47 12.85
N SER A 218 62.29 5.77 13.48
CA SER A 218 63.20 4.83 12.81
C SER A 218 62.45 3.78 11.99
N GLN A 219 62.89 3.59 10.74
CA GLN A 219 62.39 2.53 9.86
C GLN A 219 62.81 1.14 10.36
N ASN A 220 61.88 0.20 10.37
CA ASN A 220 62.15 -1.21 10.64
C ASN A 220 62.56 -1.94 9.34
N GLU A 221 63.56 -2.82 9.41
CA GLU A 221 64.07 -3.58 8.26
C GLU A 221 63.04 -4.57 7.68
N ASP A 222 62.05 -4.99 8.47
CA ASP A 222 60.95 -5.86 8.07
C ASP A 222 59.78 -5.14 7.36
N GLU A 223 59.82 -3.80 7.23
CA GLU A 223 58.78 -3.04 6.51
C GLU A 223 58.77 -3.36 5.00
N SER A 224 57.58 -3.59 4.44
CA SER A 224 57.36 -3.79 3.00
C SER A 224 56.84 -2.52 2.30
N ASP A 225 57.00 -2.43 0.98
CA ASP A 225 56.31 -1.39 0.18
C ASP A 225 54.79 -1.63 0.19
N TYR A 226 54.00 -0.55 0.31
CA TYR A 226 52.54 -0.63 0.38
C TYR A 226 51.80 0.32 -0.57
N LEU A 227 52.47 1.33 -1.16
CA LEU A 227 51.83 2.28 -2.07
C LEU A 227 51.08 1.63 -3.27
N PRO A 228 51.57 0.54 -3.90
CA PRO A 228 50.80 -0.15 -4.94
C PRO A 228 49.53 -0.81 -4.40
N THR A 229 49.55 -1.32 -3.17
CA THR A 229 48.40 -1.95 -2.50
C THR A 229 47.36 -0.90 -2.13
N PHE A 230 47.80 0.23 -1.56
CA PHE A 230 46.96 1.39 -1.28
C PHE A 230 46.20 1.85 -2.54
N LYS A 231 46.91 2.08 -3.64
CA LYS A 231 46.28 2.53 -4.91
C LYS A 231 45.30 1.51 -5.49
N ALA A 232 45.62 0.22 -5.40
CA ALA A 232 44.71 -0.84 -5.82
C ALA A 232 43.45 -0.95 -4.92
N GLN A 233 43.53 -0.55 -3.65
CA GLN A 233 42.39 -0.46 -2.74
C GLN A 233 41.46 0.70 -3.15
N GLU A 234 41.98 1.91 -3.35
CA GLU A 234 41.18 3.07 -3.74
C GLU A 234 40.51 2.89 -5.11
N GLU A 235 41.22 2.37 -6.12
CA GLU A 235 40.61 2.02 -7.40
C GLU A 235 39.47 1.00 -7.26
N LYS A 236 39.55 0.10 -6.27
CA LYS A 236 38.53 -0.93 -6.02
C LYS A 236 37.33 -0.35 -5.27
N ILE A 237 37.54 0.58 -4.35
CA ILE A 237 36.49 1.33 -3.66
C ILE A 237 35.74 2.18 -4.69
N ALA A 238 36.43 3.04 -5.44
CA ALA A 238 35.83 3.89 -6.47
C ALA A 238 34.97 3.10 -7.49
N ARG A 239 35.49 1.98 -8.02
CA ARG A 239 34.74 1.09 -8.92
C ARG A 239 33.50 0.49 -8.27
N LYS A 240 33.58 0.08 -6.99
CA LYS A 240 32.43 -0.44 -6.24
C LYS A 240 31.38 0.63 -5.98
N THR A 241 31.77 1.84 -5.59
CA THR A 241 30.86 2.98 -5.39
C THR A 241 30.04 3.25 -6.65
N VAL A 242 30.72 3.39 -7.80
CA VAL A 242 30.02 3.55 -9.10
C VAL A 242 29.11 2.37 -9.42
N PHE A 243 29.56 1.12 -9.21
CA PHE A 243 28.76 -0.07 -9.51
C PHE A 243 27.50 -0.20 -8.63
N TYR A 244 27.64 -0.10 -7.31
CA TYR A 244 26.50 -0.23 -6.39
C TYR A 244 25.50 0.91 -6.58
N ARG A 245 26.00 2.13 -6.83
CA ARG A 245 25.17 3.27 -7.20
C ARG A 245 24.38 3.00 -8.49
N GLN A 246 25.03 2.59 -9.58
CA GLN A 246 24.34 2.23 -10.83
C GLN A 246 23.38 1.03 -10.68
N LEU A 247 23.69 0.06 -9.81
CA LEU A 247 22.81 -1.07 -9.51
C LEU A 247 21.48 -0.60 -8.93
N GLY A 248 21.52 0.32 -7.97
CA GLY A 248 20.34 0.92 -7.37
C GLY A 248 19.64 1.97 -8.22
N GLU A 249 20.42 2.83 -8.89
CA GLU A 249 19.93 3.98 -9.68
C GLU A 249 19.43 3.61 -11.09
N ILE A 250 19.94 2.53 -11.69
CA ILE A 250 19.71 2.20 -13.12
C ILE A 250 19.29 0.75 -13.32
N TYR A 251 20.05 -0.24 -12.82
CA TYR A 251 19.82 -1.64 -13.19
C TYR A 251 18.60 -2.28 -12.51
N ILE A 252 18.41 -2.13 -11.19
CA ILE A 252 17.22 -2.62 -10.49
C ILE A 252 15.92 -1.95 -11.02
N PRO A 253 15.86 -0.62 -11.24
CA PRO A 253 14.66 0.04 -11.78
C PRO A 253 14.32 -0.44 -13.20
N LEU A 254 15.33 -0.62 -14.06
CA LEU A 254 15.14 -1.13 -15.42
C LEU A 254 14.64 -2.58 -15.41
N LEU A 255 15.17 -3.42 -14.51
CA LEU A 255 14.70 -4.80 -14.29
C LEU A 255 13.22 -4.83 -13.87
N LEU A 256 12.84 -3.98 -12.91
CA LEU A 256 11.46 -3.85 -12.43
C LEU A 256 10.51 -3.36 -13.53
N LEU A 257 10.91 -2.35 -14.31
CA LEU A 257 10.14 -1.87 -15.45
C LEU A 257 9.91 -2.98 -16.48
N CYS A 258 10.96 -3.76 -16.80
CA CYS A 258 10.83 -4.91 -17.69
C CYS A 258 9.89 -5.99 -17.13
N ALA A 259 9.96 -6.30 -15.83
CA ALA A 259 9.08 -7.28 -15.18
C ALA A 259 7.61 -6.82 -15.20
N ILE A 260 7.34 -5.54 -14.95
CA ILE A 260 6.01 -4.92 -15.02
C ILE A 260 5.46 -4.96 -16.46
N LEU A 261 6.27 -4.64 -17.46
CA LEU A 261 5.89 -4.74 -18.87
C LEU A 261 5.58 -6.19 -19.28
N VAL A 262 6.40 -7.16 -18.86
CA VAL A 262 6.14 -8.59 -19.11
C VAL A 262 4.85 -9.03 -18.41
N ALA A 263 4.57 -8.59 -17.19
CA ALA A 263 3.32 -8.88 -16.50
C ALA A 263 2.09 -8.37 -17.28
N ALA A 264 2.15 -7.13 -17.78
CA ALA A 264 1.10 -6.53 -18.61
C ALA A 264 0.92 -7.28 -19.95
N ILE A 265 2.02 -7.66 -20.62
CA ILE A 265 1.99 -8.44 -21.87
C ILE A 265 1.38 -9.83 -21.66
N LEU A 266 1.79 -10.55 -20.61
CA LEU A 266 1.24 -11.87 -20.27
C LEU A 266 -0.27 -11.79 -19.98
N TYR A 267 -0.70 -10.77 -19.23
CA TYR A 267 -2.12 -10.52 -18.99
C TYR A 267 -2.87 -10.15 -20.27
N PHE A 268 -2.29 -9.35 -21.17
CA PHE A 268 -2.90 -9.02 -22.46
C PHE A 268 -3.06 -10.26 -23.36
N VAL A 269 -2.02 -11.10 -23.47
CA VAL A 269 -2.07 -12.36 -24.22
C VAL A 269 -3.12 -13.32 -23.64
N PHE A 270 -3.21 -13.40 -22.31
CA PHE A 270 -4.30 -14.11 -21.63
C PHE A 270 -5.67 -13.53 -21.99
N ALA A 271 -5.86 -12.21 -21.88
CA ALA A 271 -7.11 -11.50 -22.16
C ALA A 271 -7.56 -11.63 -23.63
N GLN A 272 -6.64 -11.83 -24.58
CA GLN A 272 -6.98 -12.14 -25.98
C GLN A 272 -7.38 -13.61 -26.15
N LYS A 273 -6.68 -14.56 -25.50
CA LYS A 273 -6.96 -16.01 -25.59
C LYS A 273 -8.33 -16.42 -25.02
N ILE A 274 -8.88 -15.65 -24.10
CA ILE A 274 -10.18 -15.93 -23.46
C ILE A 274 -11.38 -15.30 -24.19
N LYS A 275 -11.18 -14.51 -25.25
CA LYS A 275 -12.31 -13.91 -25.99
C LYS A 275 -13.08 -14.99 -26.77
N PRO A 276 -14.42 -14.86 -26.90
CA PRO A 276 -15.20 -15.65 -27.86
C PRO A 276 -14.65 -15.47 -29.28
N LYS A 277 -14.73 -16.52 -30.12
CA LYS A 277 -14.20 -16.46 -31.49
C LYS A 277 -15.05 -15.59 -32.41
N GLN A 278 -16.37 -15.61 -32.19
CA GLN A 278 -17.34 -14.90 -33.01
C GLN A 278 -17.55 -13.47 -32.49
N SER A 279 -17.59 -12.51 -33.42
CA SER A 279 -17.96 -11.13 -33.12
C SER A 279 -19.44 -10.91 -33.40
N TYR A 280 -20.11 -10.15 -32.53
CA TYR A 280 -21.54 -9.90 -32.59
C TYR A 280 -21.85 -8.39 -32.69
N PRO A 281 -22.86 -7.96 -33.47
CA PRO A 281 -23.28 -6.56 -33.54
C PRO A 281 -23.75 -6.03 -32.17
N LYS A 282 -23.29 -4.84 -31.76
CA LYS A 282 -23.65 -4.28 -30.44
C LYS A 282 -25.07 -3.72 -30.35
N ASN A 283 -25.66 -3.36 -31.50
CA ASN A 283 -26.92 -2.61 -31.61
C ASN A 283 -28.07 -3.45 -32.19
N ALA A 284 -27.91 -4.77 -32.28
CA ALA A 284 -29.01 -5.64 -32.69
C ALA A 284 -30.18 -5.54 -31.69
N ARG A 285 -31.39 -5.78 -32.20
CA ARG A 285 -32.65 -5.83 -31.45
C ARG A 285 -33.29 -7.19 -31.67
N LEU A 286 -33.90 -7.72 -30.61
CA LEU A 286 -34.76 -8.91 -30.67
C LEU A 286 -36.09 -8.53 -30.00
N TYR A 287 -37.21 -8.93 -30.60
CA TYR A 287 -38.54 -8.47 -30.19
C TYR A 287 -39.25 -9.43 -29.23
N GLU A 288 -38.75 -10.67 -29.13
CA GLU A 288 -39.22 -11.71 -28.22
C GLU A 288 -38.10 -12.12 -27.25
N ALA A 289 -38.47 -12.61 -26.07
CA ALA A 289 -37.51 -13.12 -25.11
C ALA A 289 -36.88 -14.42 -25.66
N PRO A 290 -35.53 -14.58 -25.66
CA PRO A 290 -34.89 -15.76 -26.26
C PRO A 290 -35.33 -17.09 -25.64
N GLN A 291 -35.59 -17.09 -24.33
CA GLN A 291 -35.96 -18.26 -23.52
C GLN A 291 -36.86 -17.80 -22.37
N ASP A 292 -37.77 -18.67 -21.92
CA ASP A 292 -38.63 -18.38 -20.77
C ASP A 292 -37.93 -18.79 -19.46
N LEU A 293 -37.10 -17.91 -18.93
CA LEU A 293 -36.31 -18.13 -17.70
C LEU A 293 -36.77 -17.20 -16.57
N ALA A 294 -36.91 -17.75 -15.36
CA ALA A 294 -37.14 -16.95 -14.16
C ALA A 294 -35.99 -15.92 -13.95
N PRO A 295 -36.26 -14.68 -13.48
CA PRO A 295 -35.29 -13.59 -13.52
C PRO A 295 -33.94 -13.87 -12.83
N LEU A 296 -33.94 -14.61 -11.73
CA LEU A 296 -32.71 -14.96 -11.01
C LEU A 296 -31.90 -16.05 -11.73
N VAL A 297 -32.59 -17.02 -12.34
CA VAL A 297 -31.95 -18.06 -13.16
C VAL A 297 -31.32 -17.43 -14.41
N LEU A 298 -32.00 -16.46 -15.03
CA LEU A 298 -31.46 -15.66 -16.13
C LEU A 298 -30.22 -14.85 -15.71
N ALA A 299 -30.28 -14.18 -14.56
CA ALA A 299 -29.17 -13.40 -14.03
C ALA A 299 -27.92 -14.26 -13.76
N GLU A 300 -28.10 -15.42 -13.12
CA GLU A 300 -26.99 -16.33 -12.83
C GLU A 300 -26.46 -17.00 -14.11
N ASN A 301 -27.32 -17.55 -14.96
CA ASN A 301 -26.90 -18.37 -16.09
C ASN A 301 -26.29 -17.55 -17.24
N ILE A 302 -26.90 -16.43 -17.62
CA ILE A 302 -26.47 -15.63 -18.78
C ILE A 302 -25.45 -14.57 -18.35
N TYR A 303 -25.77 -13.82 -17.29
CA TYR A 303 -24.97 -12.67 -16.87
C TYR A 303 -23.89 -12.98 -15.83
N ALA A 304 -23.86 -14.20 -15.29
CA ALA A 304 -23.00 -14.60 -14.17
C ALA A 304 -23.14 -13.65 -12.97
N VAL A 305 -24.37 -13.25 -12.65
CA VAL A 305 -24.73 -12.42 -11.50
C VAL A 305 -25.62 -13.23 -10.56
N ASP A 306 -25.07 -13.65 -9.42
CA ASP A 306 -25.86 -14.24 -8.33
C ASP A 306 -26.19 -13.20 -7.24
N MET A 307 -27.00 -13.56 -6.24
CA MET A 307 -27.38 -12.61 -5.18
C MET A 307 -26.23 -12.31 -4.21
N GLU A 308 -25.16 -13.11 -4.13
CA GLU A 308 -23.98 -12.78 -3.33
C GLU A 308 -23.10 -11.69 -3.98
N ASP A 309 -23.24 -11.46 -5.29
CA ASP A 309 -22.55 -10.40 -6.04
C ASP A 309 -23.20 -9.03 -5.86
N VAL A 310 -24.53 -9.00 -5.81
CA VAL A 310 -25.32 -7.80 -5.60
C VAL A 310 -25.70 -7.59 -4.13
N ASP A 311 -25.04 -8.32 -3.21
CA ASP A 311 -25.20 -8.21 -1.76
C ASP A 311 -24.87 -6.76 -1.29
N PRO A 312 -25.88 -5.97 -0.86
CA PRO A 312 -25.69 -4.59 -0.42
C PRO A 312 -24.78 -4.48 0.80
N THR A 313 -24.60 -5.56 1.58
CA THR A 313 -23.65 -5.59 2.71
C THR A 313 -22.18 -5.64 2.27
N ARG A 314 -21.92 -5.86 0.98
CA ARG A 314 -20.59 -5.95 0.37
C ARG A 314 -20.28 -4.83 -0.61
N GLY A 315 -21.28 -4.10 -1.09
CA GLY A 315 -21.13 -2.98 -2.04
C GLY A 315 -20.67 -3.43 -3.44
N GLY A 316 -21.06 -4.63 -3.86
CA GLY A 316 -20.74 -5.15 -5.19
C GLY A 316 -21.42 -4.36 -6.32
N LYS A 317 -20.75 -4.26 -7.47
CA LYS A 317 -21.31 -3.68 -8.70
C LYS A 317 -21.34 -4.75 -9.79
N ALA A 318 -22.54 -5.12 -10.23
CA ALA A 318 -22.78 -6.07 -11.30
C ALA A 318 -23.44 -5.40 -12.52
N VAL A 319 -23.70 -6.16 -13.57
CA VAL A 319 -24.42 -5.69 -14.78
C VAL A 319 -25.93 -5.53 -14.53
N LEU A 320 -26.45 -6.26 -13.55
CA LEU A 320 -27.83 -6.20 -13.07
C LEU A 320 -27.84 -5.69 -11.62
N ASN A 321 -28.85 -4.89 -11.26
CA ASN A 321 -28.96 -4.30 -9.92
C ASN A 321 -29.74 -5.21 -8.97
N PHE A 322 -29.43 -5.15 -7.68
CA PHE A 322 -30.14 -5.89 -6.63
C PHE A 322 -31.65 -5.62 -6.66
N GLU A 323 -32.03 -4.35 -6.63
CA GLU A 323 -33.43 -3.90 -6.60
C GLU A 323 -34.21 -4.42 -7.80
N ASN A 324 -33.60 -4.37 -8.99
CA ASN A 324 -34.19 -4.87 -10.23
C ASN A 324 -34.40 -6.38 -10.21
N MET A 325 -33.42 -7.15 -9.70
CA MET A 325 -33.52 -8.62 -9.59
C MET A 325 -34.63 -9.03 -8.62
N VAL A 326 -34.73 -8.37 -7.46
CA VAL A 326 -35.80 -8.61 -6.48
C VAL A 326 -37.17 -8.19 -7.04
N GLN A 327 -37.28 -7.01 -7.65
CA GLN A 327 -38.53 -6.51 -8.24
C GLN A 327 -39.01 -7.39 -9.40
N ALA A 328 -38.12 -7.80 -10.30
CA ALA A 328 -38.45 -8.68 -11.41
C ALA A 328 -38.93 -10.05 -10.93
N THR A 329 -38.35 -10.58 -9.84
CA THR A 329 -38.80 -11.85 -9.24
C THR A 329 -40.22 -11.73 -8.67
N LEU A 330 -40.57 -10.62 -8.02
CA LEU A 330 -41.94 -10.37 -7.58
C LEU A 330 -42.93 -10.28 -8.76
N LEU A 331 -42.52 -9.65 -9.87
CA LEU A 331 -43.35 -9.53 -11.07
C LEU A 331 -43.50 -10.85 -11.84
N ASP A 332 -42.48 -11.70 -11.88
CA ASP A 332 -42.56 -13.06 -12.43
C ASP A 332 -43.61 -13.90 -11.69
N LEU A 333 -43.60 -13.83 -10.36
CA LEU A 333 -44.54 -14.54 -9.50
C LEU A 333 -45.97 -13.95 -9.55
N LEU A 334 -46.11 -12.65 -9.83
CA LEU A 334 -47.39 -12.02 -10.13
C LEU A 334 -47.94 -12.47 -11.50
N ASP A 335 -47.11 -12.46 -12.54
CA ASP A 335 -47.47 -12.85 -13.91
C ASP A 335 -47.94 -14.31 -13.97
N ARG A 336 -47.20 -15.22 -13.30
CA ARG A 336 -47.54 -16.64 -13.14
C ARG A 336 -48.74 -16.91 -12.23
N GLY A 337 -49.28 -15.88 -11.55
CA GLY A 337 -50.44 -16.00 -10.66
C GLY A 337 -50.14 -16.65 -9.30
N ASN A 338 -48.87 -16.83 -8.94
CA ASN A 338 -48.46 -17.29 -7.60
C ASN A 338 -48.63 -16.20 -6.53
N LEU A 339 -48.61 -14.93 -6.94
CA LEU A 339 -48.96 -13.76 -6.15
C LEU A 339 -50.21 -13.09 -6.70
N LEU A 340 -51.03 -12.52 -5.81
CA LEU A 340 -52.12 -11.60 -6.14
C LEU A 340 -51.79 -10.21 -5.64
N LEU A 341 -52.14 -9.20 -6.43
CA LEU A 341 -52.11 -7.79 -6.05
C LEU A 341 -53.51 -7.35 -5.59
N GLN A 342 -53.58 -6.75 -4.41
CA GLN A 342 -54.80 -6.23 -3.79
C GLN A 342 -54.55 -4.85 -3.18
N GLY A 343 -55.61 -4.19 -2.69
CA GLY A 343 -55.55 -2.85 -2.12
C GLY A 343 -55.70 -1.74 -3.16
N ASP A 344 -55.41 -0.52 -2.74
CA ASP A 344 -55.44 0.68 -3.58
C ASP A 344 -54.03 1.09 -4.06
N ALA A 345 -53.96 2.17 -4.84
CA ALA A 345 -52.70 2.67 -5.40
C ALA A 345 -51.73 3.25 -4.35
N GLU A 346 -52.22 3.65 -3.17
CA GLU A 346 -51.39 4.22 -2.10
C GLU A 346 -50.84 3.14 -1.15
N ASN A 347 -51.61 2.07 -0.93
CA ASN A 347 -51.28 0.97 -0.03
C ASN A 347 -51.48 -0.40 -0.72
N PRO A 348 -50.72 -0.71 -1.79
CA PRO A 348 -50.78 -2.00 -2.44
C PRO A 348 -50.33 -3.12 -1.49
N VAL A 349 -51.09 -4.22 -1.53
CA VAL A 349 -50.89 -5.44 -0.75
C VAL A 349 -50.60 -6.58 -1.71
N LEU A 350 -49.57 -7.37 -1.42
CA LEU A 350 -49.35 -8.67 -2.07
C LEU A 350 -49.89 -9.78 -1.17
N GLN A 351 -50.54 -10.77 -1.77
CA GLN A 351 -50.96 -12.00 -1.14
C GLN A 351 -50.37 -13.20 -1.89
N ILE A 352 -49.89 -14.21 -1.16
CA ILE A 352 -49.47 -15.49 -1.74
C ILE A 352 -50.72 -16.29 -2.11
N ALA A 353 -50.88 -16.60 -3.40
CA ALA A 353 -52.03 -17.31 -3.95
C ALA A 353 -51.85 -18.83 -3.85
N THR A 354 -50.71 -19.32 -4.33
CA THR A 354 -50.32 -20.73 -4.27
C THR A 354 -48.80 -20.90 -4.36
N TYR A 355 -48.29 -21.96 -3.74
CA TYR A 355 -46.91 -22.45 -3.88
C TYR A 355 -46.76 -23.48 -5.01
N ASP A 356 -47.85 -23.84 -5.69
CA ASP A 356 -47.83 -24.79 -6.81
C ASP A 356 -47.03 -24.24 -7.98
N GLY A 357 -46.25 -25.11 -8.62
CA GLY A 357 -45.33 -24.72 -9.70
C GLY A 357 -44.12 -23.89 -9.27
N LEU A 358 -43.95 -23.57 -7.98
CA LEU A 358 -42.77 -22.84 -7.50
C LEU A 358 -41.56 -23.74 -7.28
N ALA A 359 -40.41 -23.31 -7.81
CA ALA A 359 -39.10 -23.87 -7.50
C ALA A 359 -38.63 -23.52 -6.08
N ASP A 360 -37.66 -24.26 -5.54
CA ASP A 360 -37.20 -24.09 -4.16
C ASP A 360 -36.72 -22.66 -3.84
N PHE A 361 -35.97 -22.06 -4.78
CA PHE A 361 -35.46 -20.70 -4.64
C PHE A 361 -36.59 -19.65 -4.55
N GLU A 362 -37.72 -19.89 -5.22
CA GLU A 362 -38.89 -19.00 -5.25
C GLU A 362 -39.64 -19.08 -3.91
N ARG A 363 -39.78 -20.30 -3.36
CA ARG A 363 -40.33 -20.53 -2.02
C ARG A 363 -39.47 -19.84 -0.95
N ARG A 364 -38.14 -19.93 -1.07
CA ARG A 364 -37.20 -19.21 -0.19
C ARG A 364 -37.33 -17.70 -0.34
N PHE A 365 -37.40 -17.19 -1.56
CA PHE A 365 -37.57 -15.77 -1.86
C PHE A 365 -38.86 -15.21 -1.22
N LEU A 366 -39.98 -15.92 -1.36
CA LEU A 366 -41.24 -15.58 -0.68
C LEU A 366 -41.09 -15.63 0.85
N GLY A 367 -40.40 -16.63 1.40
CA GLY A 367 -40.09 -16.71 2.83
C GLY A 367 -39.30 -15.50 3.35
N MET A 368 -38.38 -14.96 2.54
CA MET A 368 -37.64 -13.72 2.85
C MET A 368 -38.51 -12.47 2.73
N ALA A 369 -39.35 -12.39 1.70
CA ALA A 369 -40.18 -11.22 1.42
C ALA A 369 -41.33 -11.05 2.41
N PHE A 370 -42.01 -12.14 2.78
CA PHE A 370 -43.22 -12.11 3.62
C PHE A 370 -42.98 -12.44 5.10
N ASN A 371 -41.78 -12.85 5.50
CA ASN A 371 -41.44 -13.15 6.90
C ASN A 371 -42.47 -14.08 7.60
N LYS A 372 -42.79 -15.21 6.95
CA LYS A 372 -43.80 -16.22 7.36
C LYS A 372 -45.27 -15.78 7.30
N GLN A 373 -45.59 -14.58 6.82
CA GLN A 373 -46.96 -14.13 6.58
C GLN A 373 -47.47 -14.62 5.21
N SER A 374 -48.78 -14.68 5.01
CA SER A 374 -49.41 -15.00 3.72
C SER A 374 -49.72 -13.76 2.86
N GLN A 375 -49.65 -12.57 3.45
CA GLN A 375 -49.86 -11.28 2.79
C GLN A 375 -49.01 -10.20 3.46
N ALA A 376 -48.64 -9.16 2.72
CA ALA A 376 -47.91 -7.99 3.24
C ALA A 376 -48.18 -6.76 2.36
N ARG A 377 -48.19 -5.55 2.96
CA ARG A 377 -48.13 -4.31 2.17
C ARG A 377 -46.77 -4.26 1.48
N VAL A 378 -46.71 -3.74 0.25
CA VAL A 378 -45.46 -3.67 -0.54
C VAL A 378 -44.33 -2.99 0.24
N LYS A 379 -44.65 -1.94 1.02
CA LYS A 379 -43.68 -1.20 1.87
C LYS A 379 -43.16 -1.96 3.11
N ASP A 380 -43.82 -3.04 3.52
CA ASP A 380 -43.45 -3.85 4.71
C ASP A 380 -42.74 -5.17 4.32
N LEU A 381 -42.53 -5.42 3.02
CA LEU A 381 -41.77 -6.56 2.53
C LEU A 381 -40.34 -6.54 3.08
N PHE A 382 -39.77 -7.72 3.33
CA PHE A 382 -38.43 -7.89 3.89
C PHE A 382 -38.23 -7.24 5.29
N SER A 383 -39.31 -7.02 6.04
CA SER A 383 -39.28 -6.47 7.41
C SER A 383 -38.32 -7.19 8.38
N ALA A 384 -38.04 -8.47 8.17
CA ALA A 384 -37.05 -9.24 8.95
C ALA A 384 -35.60 -8.69 8.89
N TYR A 385 -35.30 -7.85 7.88
CA TYR A 385 -33.98 -7.24 7.69
C TYR A 385 -33.95 -5.76 8.09
N GLN A 386 -35.08 -5.19 8.50
CA GLN A 386 -35.23 -3.75 8.71
C GLN A 386 -34.28 -3.21 9.80
N ILE A 387 -33.58 -2.13 9.46
CA ILE A 387 -32.61 -1.46 10.33
C ILE A 387 -32.52 0.03 9.91
N SER A 388 -32.43 0.95 10.89
CA SER A 388 -32.33 2.40 10.64
C SER A 388 -30.94 2.93 10.99
N GLU A 389 -30.55 4.05 10.39
CA GLU A 389 -29.31 4.78 10.73
C GLU A 389 -29.33 5.34 12.16
N ASP A 390 -30.52 5.51 12.74
CA ASP A 390 -30.73 6.05 14.10
C ASP A 390 -30.07 5.21 15.19
N ILE A 391 -29.68 3.97 14.88
CA ILE A 391 -28.92 3.11 15.78
C ILE A 391 -27.50 3.62 16.03
N TYR A 392 -26.88 4.36 15.09
CA TYR A 392 -25.51 4.86 15.18
C TYR A 392 -25.38 6.39 15.10
N LYS A 393 -26.42 7.10 14.65
CA LYS A 393 -26.43 8.58 14.69
C LYS A 393 -26.35 9.08 16.14
N HIS A 394 -25.42 10.01 16.38
CA HIS A 394 -25.19 10.67 17.67
C HIS A 394 -24.88 9.72 18.84
N LYS A 395 -24.20 8.60 18.56
CA LYS A 395 -23.79 7.60 19.57
C LYS A 395 -22.34 7.75 20.01
N SER A 396 -22.05 7.26 21.20
CA SER A 396 -20.76 7.37 21.88
C SER A 396 -19.94 6.08 21.77
N SER A 397 -18.67 6.11 22.18
CA SER A 397 -17.85 4.89 22.26
C SER A 397 -18.41 3.81 23.20
N ALA A 398 -19.27 4.17 24.18
CA ALA A 398 -19.94 3.19 25.03
C ALA A 398 -20.97 2.34 24.25
N ASP A 399 -21.53 2.87 23.16
CA ASP A 399 -22.53 2.20 22.33
C ASP A 399 -21.90 1.26 21.28
N GLU A 400 -20.59 1.36 21.03
CA GLU A 400 -19.89 0.66 19.92
C GLU A 400 -20.18 -0.84 19.88
N SER A 401 -20.06 -1.53 21.00
CA SER A 401 -20.28 -2.99 21.06
C SER A 401 -21.72 -3.39 20.78
N TYR A 402 -22.69 -2.58 21.21
CA TYR A 402 -24.12 -2.80 20.98
C TYR A 402 -24.48 -2.58 19.51
N ILE A 403 -24.02 -1.46 18.93
CA ILE A 403 -24.22 -1.11 17.52
C ILE A 403 -23.60 -2.17 16.61
N ARG A 404 -22.36 -2.57 16.89
CA ARG A 404 -21.65 -3.60 16.12
C ARG A 404 -22.33 -4.95 16.20
N ASN A 405 -22.90 -5.33 17.35
CA ASN A 405 -23.66 -6.56 17.50
C ASN A 405 -24.93 -6.55 16.63
N ILE A 406 -25.76 -5.50 16.72
CA ILE A 406 -26.98 -5.37 15.89
C ILE A 406 -26.63 -5.37 14.40
N GLY A 407 -25.66 -4.54 13.98
CA GLY A 407 -25.19 -4.49 12.60
C GLY A 407 -24.70 -5.85 12.10
N SER A 408 -23.89 -6.55 12.91
CA SER A 408 -23.37 -7.88 12.56
C SER A 408 -24.47 -8.95 12.46
N ASN A 409 -25.49 -8.90 13.31
CA ASN A 409 -26.61 -9.86 13.29
C ASN A 409 -27.47 -9.69 12.03
N ILE A 410 -27.90 -8.46 11.71
CA ILE A 410 -28.67 -8.18 10.49
C ILE A 410 -27.82 -8.47 9.24
N LYS A 411 -26.56 -8.06 9.22
CA LYS A 411 -25.61 -8.35 8.13
C LYS A 411 -25.43 -9.86 7.90
N SER A 412 -25.32 -10.64 8.97
CA SER A 412 -25.22 -12.11 8.92
C SER A 412 -26.50 -12.73 8.36
N LEU A 413 -27.67 -12.29 8.84
CA LEU A 413 -28.97 -12.75 8.33
C LEU A 413 -29.12 -12.46 6.83
N PHE A 414 -28.79 -11.24 6.40
CA PHE A 414 -28.80 -10.79 5.01
C PHE A 414 -27.88 -11.67 4.13
N THR A 415 -26.60 -11.75 4.52
CA THR A 415 -25.56 -12.51 3.81
C THR A 415 -25.94 -13.99 3.67
N ASN A 416 -26.43 -14.61 4.74
CA ASN A 416 -26.75 -16.04 4.75
C ASN A 416 -28.01 -16.35 3.93
N SER A 417 -29.00 -15.46 3.94
CA SER A 417 -30.22 -15.60 3.14
C SER A 417 -29.94 -15.47 1.65
N LEU A 418 -29.17 -14.46 1.23
CA LEU A 418 -28.76 -14.31 -0.18
C LEU A 418 -27.84 -15.44 -0.67
N ARG A 419 -26.94 -15.96 0.18
CA ARG A 419 -26.14 -17.16 -0.13
C ARG A 419 -27.02 -18.39 -0.34
N SER A 420 -28.01 -18.60 0.54
CA SER A 420 -28.90 -19.75 0.44
C SER A 420 -29.83 -19.64 -0.78
N LEU A 421 -30.28 -18.43 -1.11
CA LEU A 421 -31.04 -18.15 -2.33
C LEU A 421 -30.19 -18.43 -3.59
N SER A 422 -28.98 -17.88 -3.67
CA SER A 422 -28.04 -18.14 -4.79
C SER A 422 -27.73 -19.63 -4.96
N LYS A 423 -27.57 -20.37 -3.85
CA LYS A 423 -27.36 -21.82 -3.88
C LYS A 423 -28.54 -22.57 -4.51
N GLU A 424 -29.77 -22.14 -4.26
CA GLU A 424 -30.98 -22.77 -4.80
C GLU A 424 -31.24 -22.37 -6.26
N VAL A 425 -30.98 -21.12 -6.65
CA VAL A 425 -30.97 -20.70 -8.07
C VAL A 425 -29.94 -21.54 -8.86
N ARG A 426 -28.75 -21.76 -8.31
CA ARG A 426 -27.70 -22.64 -8.88
C ARG A 426 -28.11 -24.11 -8.93
N SER A 427 -29.00 -24.56 -8.04
CA SER A 427 -29.56 -25.91 -8.08
C SER A 427 -30.60 -26.02 -9.19
N GLU A 428 -31.44 -25.01 -9.34
CA GLU A 428 -32.47 -24.95 -10.38
C GLU A 428 -31.87 -24.88 -11.79
N GLY A 429 -30.84 -24.05 -12.02
CA GLY A 429 -30.12 -24.01 -13.29
C GLY A 429 -29.51 -25.37 -13.68
N LYS A 430 -29.14 -26.22 -12.70
CA LYS A 430 -28.66 -27.59 -12.95
C LYS A 430 -29.81 -28.53 -13.30
N ARG A 431 -30.94 -28.41 -12.60
CA ARG A 431 -32.17 -29.15 -12.89
C ARG A 431 -32.68 -28.86 -14.31
N LEU A 432 -32.55 -27.62 -14.76
CA LEU A 432 -32.90 -27.15 -16.11
C LEU A 432 -31.81 -27.39 -17.17
N GLY A 433 -30.64 -27.92 -16.79
CA GLY A 433 -29.55 -28.24 -17.74
C GLY A 433 -28.81 -27.03 -18.34
N LEU A 434 -28.95 -25.84 -17.76
CA LEU A 434 -28.49 -24.57 -18.36
C LEU A 434 -26.97 -24.32 -18.28
N PHE A 435 -26.26 -25.07 -17.42
CA PHE A 435 -24.83 -24.88 -17.15
C PHE A 435 -23.89 -25.39 -18.26
N GLY A 436 -23.98 -24.77 -19.44
CA GLY A 436 -23.01 -24.89 -20.56
C GLY A 436 -22.27 -23.59 -20.90
N HIS A 437 -22.78 -22.43 -20.46
CA HIS A 437 -22.39 -21.09 -20.93
C HIS A 437 -20.94 -20.67 -20.62
N TYR A 438 -20.35 -21.20 -19.55
CA TYR A 438 -19.00 -20.87 -19.09
C TYR A 438 -18.14 -22.13 -18.97
N ARG A 439 -16.92 -22.07 -19.52
CA ARG A 439 -15.91 -23.12 -19.43
C ARG A 439 -14.83 -22.79 -18.39
N PRO A 440 -14.22 -23.77 -17.71
CA PRO A 440 -13.03 -23.51 -16.90
C PRO A 440 -11.85 -23.01 -17.75
N LEU A 441 -10.93 -22.30 -17.09
CA LEU A 441 -9.65 -21.89 -17.68
C LEU A 441 -8.79 -23.12 -18.03
N LYS A 442 -8.24 -23.14 -19.25
CA LYS A 442 -7.25 -24.14 -19.66
C LYS A 442 -5.96 -23.95 -18.89
N VAL A 443 -5.18 -25.02 -18.72
CA VAL A 443 -3.90 -25.00 -17.99
C VAL A 443 -2.95 -23.89 -18.47
N GLN A 444 -2.87 -23.67 -19.79
CA GLN A 444 -2.04 -22.59 -20.37
C GLN A 444 -2.57 -21.19 -20.03
N GLU A 445 -3.89 -20.98 -20.10
CA GLU A 445 -4.54 -19.70 -19.77
C GLU A 445 -4.34 -19.38 -18.27
N LYS A 446 -4.54 -20.38 -17.40
CA LYS A 446 -4.29 -20.27 -15.96
C LYS A 446 -2.83 -19.95 -15.63
N ARG A 447 -1.85 -20.56 -16.34
CA ARG A 447 -0.43 -20.24 -16.17
C ARG A 447 -0.12 -18.77 -16.53
N LEU A 448 -0.59 -18.29 -17.68
CA LEU A 448 -0.37 -16.88 -18.10
C LEU A 448 -0.88 -15.89 -17.06
N LEU A 449 -2.12 -16.08 -16.57
CA LEU A 449 -2.71 -15.21 -15.56
C LEU A 449 -1.94 -15.25 -14.23
N ILE A 450 -1.58 -16.44 -13.74
CA ILE A 450 -0.84 -16.58 -12.47
C ILE A 450 0.56 -15.98 -12.59
N THR A 451 1.29 -16.20 -13.69
CA THR A 451 2.62 -15.60 -13.89
C THR A 451 2.54 -14.07 -13.98
N ALA A 452 1.53 -13.51 -14.65
CA ALA A 452 1.31 -12.06 -14.67
C ALA A 452 1.06 -11.48 -13.27
N ILE A 453 0.25 -12.14 -12.44
CA ILE A 453 -0.01 -11.73 -11.05
C ILE A 453 1.28 -11.84 -10.21
N ILE A 454 2.04 -12.93 -10.31
CA ILE A 454 3.29 -13.12 -9.56
C ILE A 454 4.31 -12.02 -9.90
N LEU A 455 4.49 -11.71 -11.18
CA LEU A 455 5.43 -10.67 -11.60
C LEU A 455 5.01 -9.27 -11.11
N ALA A 456 3.71 -8.94 -11.16
CA ALA A 456 3.22 -7.66 -10.63
C ALA A 456 3.37 -7.57 -9.10
N CYS A 457 3.09 -8.66 -8.36
CA CYS A 457 3.33 -8.72 -6.91
C CYS A 457 4.82 -8.63 -6.55
N ALA A 458 5.70 -9.30 -7.28
CA ALA A 458 7.15 -9.18 -7.09
C ALA A 458 7.64 -7.76 -7.37
N GLY A 459 7.16 -7.14 -8.44
CA GLY A 459 7.44 -5.73 -8.77
C GLY A 459 7.04 -4.78 -7.65
N LEU A 460 5.85 -4.95 -7.08
CA LEU A 460 5.38 -4.15 -5.93
C LEU A 460 6.27 -4.34 -4.69
N VAL A 461 6.51 -5.59 -4.28
CA VAL A 461 7.27 -5.91 -3.06
C VAL A 461 8.71 -5.42 -3.16
N VAL A 462 9.39 -5.65 -4.29
CA VAL A 462 10.77 -5.22 -4.49
C VAL A 462 10.86 -3.69 -4.59
N SER A 463 9.93 -3.02 -5.28
CA SER A 463 9.93 -1.55 -5.34
C SER A 463 9.78 -0.91 -3.96
N ILE A 464 8.88 -1.44 -3.12
CA ILE A 464 8.67 -0.96 -1.75
C ILE A 464 9.88 -1.27 -0.86
N ALA A 465 10.40 -2.50 -0.90
CA ALA A 465 11.54 -2.91 -0.09
C ALA A 465 12.79 -2.07 -0.42
N VAL A 466 13.08 -1.86 -1.71
CA VAL A 466 14.23 -1.05 -2.12
C VAL A 466 14.02 0.42 -1.78
N PHE A 467 12.81 0.98 -1.94
CA PHE A 467 12.50 2.34 -1.49
C PHE A 467 12.77 2.55 0.01
N PHE A 468 12.34 1.62 0.86
CA PHE A 468 12.60 1.68 2.30
C PHE A 468 14.08 1.45 2.65
N ILE A 469 14.80 0.59 1.95
CA ILE A 469 16.26 0.45 2.10
C ILE A 469 16.95 1.79 1.76
N TYR A 470 16.53 2.47 0.68
CA TYR A 470 17.08 3.79 0.35
C TYR A 470 16.81 4.82 1.44
N MET A 471 15.57 4.92 1.90
CA MET A 471 15.14 5.83 2.97
C MET A 471 15.82 5.56 4.33
N ALA A 472 16.13 4.30 4.65
CA ALA A 472 16.62 3.91 5.98
C ALA A 472 18.15 3.77 6.06
N SER A 473 18.84 3.55 4.93
CA SER A 473 20.28 3.32 4.92
C SER A 473 21.09 4.47 4.32
N PHE A 474 20.47 5.41 3.59
CA PHE A 474 21.19 6.44 2.84
C PHE A 474 20.50 7.81 2.99
N SER A 475 21.29 8.89 2.97
CA SER A 475 20.84 10.28 3.14
C SER A 475 20.00 10.85 1.98
N GLY A 476 19.38 10.01 1.14
CA GLY A 476 18.71 10.43 -0.10
C GLY A 476 17.54 9.55 -0.54
N PHE A 477 16.53 10.19 -1.13
CA PHE A 477 15.31 9.52 -1.61
C PHE A 477 15.35 9.25 -3.12
N ILE A 478 15.14 7.99 -3.48
CA ILE A 478 14.99 7.57 -4.87
C ILE A 478 13.50 7.53 -5.26
N TRP A 479 13.02 8.66 -5.77
CA TRP A 479 11.60 8.91 -6.04
C TRP A 479 10.94 7.97 -7.05
N TYR A 480 11.67 7.42 -8.03
CA TYR A 480 11.05 6.60 -9.09
C TYR A 480 10.58 5.21 -8.62
N TYR A 481 10.99 4.73 -7.43
CA TYR A 481 10.45 3.48 -6.88
C TYR A 481 8.97 3.61 -6.50
N ILE A 482 8.49 4.82 -6.17
CA ILE A 482 7.08 5.10 -5.86
C ILE A 482 6.15 4.87 -7.06
N PRO A 483 6.37 5.48 -8.26
CA PRO A 483 5.53 5.18 -9.43
C PRO A 483 5.65 3.73 -9.92
N LEU A 484 6.82 3.07 -9.78
CA LEU A 484 6.94 1.63 -10.08
C LEU A 484 6.07 0.77 -9.15
N ALA A 485 6.03 1.07 -7.86
CA ALA A 485 5.12 0.44 -6.90
C ALA A 485 3.66 0.73 -7.24
N LEU A 486 3.31 1.98 -7.56
CA LEU A 486 1.93 2.37 -7.89
C LEU A 486 1.42 1.69 -9.17
N VAL A 487 2.22 1.63 -10.23
CA VAL A 487 1.86 0.91 -11.47
C VAL A 487 1.68 -0.59 -11.18
N SER A 488 2.57 -1.19 -10.39
CA SER A 488 2.45 -2.59 -9.96
C SER A 488 1.15 -2.83 -9.18
N LEU A 489 0.79 -1.95 -8.25
CA LEU A 489 -0.46 -2.01 -7.49
C LEU A 489 -1.70 -1.90 -8.38
N VAL A 490 -1.72 -0.96 -9.32
CA VAL A 490 -2.82 -0.80 -10.29
C VAL A 490 -2.99 -2.06 -11.14
N LEU A 491 -1.89 -2.65 -11.64
CA LEU A 491 -1.95 -3.92 -12.36
C LEU A 491 -2.49 -5.06 -11.50
N ILE A 492 -2.05 -5.18 -10.23
CA ILE A 492 -2.58 -6.20 -9.29
C ILE A 492 -4.08 -6.04 -9.10
N LEU A 493 -4.59 -4.81 -8.92
CA LEU A 493 -6.02 -4.56 -8.75
C LEU A 493 -6.83 -4.92 -10.01
N ILE A 494 -6.32 -4.59 -11.20
CA ILE A 494 -6.93 -4.99 -12.48
C ILE A 494 -6.91 -6.51 -12.65
N PHE A 495 -5.78 -7.17 -12.38
CA PHE A 495 -5.63 -8.61 -12.55
C PHE A 495 -6.47 -9.38 -11.54
N ALA A 496 -6.49 -8.97 -10.26
CA ALA A 496 -7.24 -9.64 -9.20
C ALA A 496 -8.76 -9.51 -9.37
N SER A 497 -9.26 -8.31 -9.70
CA SER A 497 -10.69 -8.08 -9.96
C SER A 497 -11.21 -8.92 -11.14
N LYS A 498 -10.39 -9.12 -12.18
CA LYS A 498 -10.75 -9.97 -13.33
C LYS A 498 -10.51 -11.46 -13.05
N ALA A 499 -9.45 -11.83 -12.34
CA ALA A 499 -9.16 -13.21 -11.95
C ALA A 499 -10.26 -13.81 -11.08
N GLN A 500 -10.88 -13.03 -10.19
CA GLN A 500 -12.00 -13.49 -9.35
C GLN A 500 -13.17 -14.00 -10.21
N LEU A 501 -13.53 -13.28 -11.28
CA LEU A 501 -14.57 -13.70 -12.22
C LEU A 501 -14.18 -15.02 -12.91
N TYR A 502 -12.95 -15.08 -13.46
CA TYR A 502 -12.49 -16.27 -14.19
C TYR A 502 -12.26 -17.52 -13.32
N TRP A 503 -12.11 -17.36 -12.01
CA TRP A 503 -11.99 -18.49 -11.08
C TRP A 503 -13.33 -18.96 -10.52
N ARG A 504 -14.35 -18.09 -10.48
CA ARG A 504 -15.69 -18.47 -10.04
C ARG A 504 -16.51 -19.07 -11.18
N ASP A 505 -16.67 -18.31 -12.25
CA ASP A 505 -17.58 -18.66 -13.36
C ASP A 505 -16.83 -19.36 -14.49
N GLY A 506 -15.57 -18.96 -14.68
CA GLY A 506 -14.76 -19.40 -15.81
C GLY A 506 -14.74 -18.36 -16.93
N VAL A 507 -14.76 -18.83 -18.17
CA VAL A 507 -14.71 -18.00 -19.38
C VAL A 507 -15.90 -18.35 -20.25
N LEU A 508 -16.61 -17.33 -20.72
CA LEU A 508 -17.73 -17.46 -21.66
C LEU A 508 -17.29 -18.27 -22.88
N ASN A 509 -17.99 -19.37 -23.20
CA ASN A 509 -17.72 -20.15 -24.40
C ASN A 509 -18.46 -19.55 -25.62
N ASP A 510 -18.26 -20.14 -26.81
CA ASP A 510 -18.81 -19.59 -28.06
C ASP A 510 -20.36 -19.66 -28.08
N GLU A 511 -20.96 -20.66 -27.43
CA GLU A 511 -22.42 -20.85 -27.25
C GLU A 511 -23.00 -19.84 -26.24
N GLY A 512 -22.41 -19.71 -25.05
CA GLY A 512 -22.82 -18.71 -24.06
C GLY A 512 -22.63 -17.27 -24.55
N ALA A 513 -21.65 -17.03 -25.44
CA ALA A 513 -21.51 -15.75 -26.12
C ALA A 513 -22.64 -15.47 -27.13
N HIS A 514 -23.23 -16.51 -27.73
CA HIS A 514 -24.40 -16.40 -28.57
C HIS A 514 -25.64 -16.03 -27.75
N ASP A 515 -25.93 -16.78 -26.69
CA ASP A 515 -27.11 -16.56 -25.85
C ASP A 515 -27.03 -15.21 -25.11
N PHE A 516 -25.84 -14.82 -24.63
CA PHE A 516 -25.61 -13.48 -24.11
C PHE A 516 -25.88 -12.39 -25.16
N TYR A 517 -25.53 -12.62 -26.42
CA TYR A 517 -25.84 -11.68 -27.51
C TYR A 517 -27.35 -11.60 -27.79
N LEU A 518 -28.08 -12.71 -27.78
CA LEU A 518 -29.54 -12.71 -27.94
C LEU A 518 -30.23 -11.94 -26.81
N TRP A 519 -29.89 -12.23 -25.56
CA TRP A 519 -30.41 -11.50 -24.39
C TRP A 519 -30.00 -10.03 -24.38
N ARG A 520 -28.78 -9.70 -24.84
CA ARG A 520 -28.36 -8.30 -24.98
C ARG A 520 -29.12 -7.58 -26.09
N SER A 521 -29.48 -8.27 -27.17
CA SER A 521 -30.29 -7.72 -28.26
C SER A 521 -31.74 -7.48 -27.84
N PHE A 522 -32.32 -8.38 -27.05
CA PHE A 522 -33.62 -8.17 -26.41
C PHE A 522 -33.57 -7.00 -25.42
N SER A 523 -32.54 -6.91 -24.58
CA SER A 523 -32.29 -5.78 -23.67
C SER A 523 -32.14 -4.43 -24.41
N ASN A 524 -31.49 -4.41 -25.59
CA ASN A 524 -31.43 -3.22 -26.46
C ASN A 524 -32.82 -2.79 -26.97
N MET A 525 -33.67 -3.74 -27.38
CA MET A 525 -35.05 -3.46 -27.80
C MET A 525 -35.85 -2.82 -26.64
N LEU A 526 -35.80 -3.42 -25.45
CA LEU A 526 -36.45 -2.91 -24.24
C LEU A 526 -36.00 -1.49 -23.85
N ARG A 527 -34.69 -1.20 -24.01
CA ARG A 527 -34.13 0.14 -23.77
C ARG A 527 -34.73 1.18 -24.71
N ASP A 528 -34.89 0.80 -25.98
CA ASP A 528 -35.24 1.68 -27.09
C ASP A 528 -36.75 1.71 -27.38
N ILE A 529 -37.57 0.92 -26.66
CA ILE A 529 -38.99 0.61 -26.92
C ILE A 529 -39.89 1.83 -27.20
N ALA A 530 -39.59 2.99 -26.60
CA ALA A 530 -40.33 4.24 -26.80
C ALA A 530 -40.12 4.86 -28.21
N HIS A 531 -39.15 4.38 -28.98
CA HIS A 531 -38.80 4.84 -30.33
C HIS A 531 -39.04 3.76 -31.39
N LEU A 532 -39.77 2.69 -31.07
CA LEU A 532 -40.20 1.69 -32.05
C LEU A 532 -41.43 2.21 -32.81
N ASP A 533 -41.51 1.87 -34.09
CA ASP A 533 -42.66 2.23 -34.93
C ASP A 533 -43.92 1.45 -34.50
N ASN A 534 -45.10 1.97 -34.82
CA ASN A 534 -46.38 1.36 -34.39
C ASN A 534 -46.49 -0.12 -34.80
N THR A 535 -46.04 -0.47 -36.01
CA THR A 535 -46.04 -1.85 -36.52
C THR A 535 -45.10 -2.79 -35.76
N GLU A 536 -43.98 -2.29 -35.24
CA GLU A 536 -43.07 -3.08 -34.41
C GLU A 536 -43.67 -3.36 -33.02
N ILE A 537 -44.44 -2.41 -32.49
CA ILE A 537 -45.08 -2.49 -31.17
C ILE A 537 -46.34 -3.37 -31.21
N GLU A 538 -47.13 -3.29 -32.28
CA GLU A 538 -48.30 -4.16 -32.51
C GLU A 538 -47.92 -5.64 -32.70
N GLY A 539 -46.68 -5.92 -33.11
CA GLY A 539 -46.13 -7.28 -33.19
C GLY A 539 -45.78 -7.91 -31.84
N ILE A 540 -45.83 -7.17 -30.72
CA ILE A 540 -45.47 -7.69 -29.38
C ILE A 540 -46.67 -8.41 -28.75
N ILE A 541 -46.60 -9.74 -28.69
CA ILE A 541 -47.71 -10.60 -28.24
C ILE A 541 -47.76 -10.75 -26.71
N LEU A 542 -46.61 -10.74 -26.01
CA LEU A 542 -46.49 -11.10 -24.58
C LEU A 542 -45.98 -9.96 -23.69
N TRP A 543 -46.83 -8.95 -23.49
CA TRP A 543 -46.50 -7.75 -22.70
C TRP A 543 -46.19 -8.01 -21.22
N ASN A 544 -46.83 -8.98 -20.57
CA ASN A 544 -46.52 -9.30 -19.17
C ASN A 544 -45.04 -9.72 -19.02
N ARG A 545 -44.60 -10.65 -19.88
CA ARG A 545 -43.26 -11.23 -19.83
C ARG A 545 -42.18 -10.19 -20.19
N LEU A 546 -42.52 -9.31 -21.14
CA LEU A 546 -41.71 -8.15 -21.50
C LEU A 546 -41.45 -7.24 -20.28
N LEU A 547 -42.49 -6.93 -19.49
CA LEU A 547 -42.38 -6.08 -18.30
C LEU A 547 -41.51 -6.71 -17.19
N VAL A 548 -41.59 -8.03 -16.99
CA VAL A 548 -40.71 -8.75 -16.05
C VAL A 548 -39.23 -8.57 -16.42
N TYR A 549 -38.86 -8.81 -17.68
CA TYR A 549 -37.46 -8.65 -18.11
C TYR A 549 -37.03 -7.19 -18.23
N ALA A 550 -37.94 -6.28 -18.61
CA ALA A 550 -37.68 -4.85 -18.54
C ALA A 550 -37.36 -4.40 -17.11
N THR A 551 -38.01 -4.99 -16.11
CA THR A 551 -37.68 -4.74 -14.69
C THR A 551 -36.28 -5.23 -14.36
N LEU A 552 -35.93 -6.46 -14.74
CA LEU A 552 -34.59 -7.03 -14.53
C LEU A 552 -33.47 -6.14 -15.13
N PHE A 553 -33.69 -5.62 -16.34
CA PHE A 553 -32.74 -4.73 -17.03
C PHE A 553 -32.83 -3.25 -16.66
N GLY A 554 -33.76 -2.83 -15.79
CA GLY A 554 -33.91 -1.43 -15.36
C GLY A 554 -34.60 -0.51 -16.38
N TYR A 555 -35.40 -1.07 -17.27
CA TYR A 555 -36.20 -0.36 -18.29
C TYR A 555 -37.72 -0.37 -18.02
N ALA A 556 -38.16 -0.93 -16.89
CA ALA A 556 -39.58 -1.04 -16.54
C ALA A 556 -40.35 0.29 -16.57
N ASP A 557 -39.81 1.39 -16.03
CA ASP A 557 -40.45 2.72 -16.13
C ASP A 557 -40.71 3.13 -17.60
N ARG A 558 -39.76 2.88 -18.52
CA ARG A 558 -39.96 3.16 -19.95
C ARG A 558 -41.08 2.31 -20.56
N VAL A 559 -41.08 1.02 -20.23
CA VAL A 559 -42.08 0.05 -20.71
C VAL A 559 -43.47 0.40 -20.16
N ASN A 560 -43.61 0.62 -18.85
CA ASN A 560 -44.85 1.02 -18.21
C ASN A 560 -45.43 2.31 -18.80
N ARG A 561 -44.59 3.33 -19.08
CA ARG A 561 -45.04 4.56 -19.76
C ARG A 561 -45.57 4.27 -21.17
N VAL A 562 -44.90 3.45 -21.97
CA VAL A 562 -45.39 3.06 -23.31
C VAL A 562 -46.71 2.30 -23.22
N MET A 563 -46.84 1.39 -22.25
CA MET A 563 -48.07 0.61 -22.03
C MET A 563 -49.23 1.50 -21.60
N ALA A 564 -49.01 2.44 -20.67
CA ALA A 564 -50.02 3.39 -20.23
C ALA A 564 -50.43 4.36 -21.37
N LEU A 565 -49.47 4.93 -22.10
CA LEU A 565 -49.72 5.84 -23.22
C LEU A 565 -50.52 5.16 -24.36
N ARG A 566 -50.25 3.88 -24.63
CA ARG A 566 -50.93 3.08 -25.65
C ARG A 566 -52.14 2.30 -25.13
N GLN A 567 -52.54 2.52 -23.87
CA GLN A 567 -53.68 1.86 -23.20
C GLN A 567 -53.66 0.33 -23.29
N ILE A 568 -52.46 -0.27 -23.23
CA ILE A 568 -52.26 -1.72 -23.31
C ILE A 568 -52.90 -2.38 -22.08
N ARG A 569 -53.75 -3.38 -22.32
CA ARG A 569 -54.42 -4.18 -21.29
C ARG A 569 -53.80 -5.55 -21.17
N LEU A 570 -53.54 -5.98 -19.94
CA LEU A 570 -52.92 -7.26 -19.65
C LEU A 570 -53.97 -8.32 -19.27
N GLN A 571 -53.74 -9.57 -19.67
CA GLN A 571 -54.67 -10.67 -19.41
C GLN A 571 -54.70 -11.08 -17.92
N ASN A 572 -53.58 -10.92 -17.22
CA ASN A 572 -53.49 -11.18 -15.77
C ASN A 572 -53.99 -9.92 -15.01
N PRO A 573 -55.07 -10.01 -14.20
CA PRO A 573 -55.64 -8.83 -13.52
C PRO A 573 -54.70 -8.13 -12.54
N SER A 574 -53.79 -8.87 -11.88
CA SER A 574 -52.81 -8.29 -10.96
C SER A 574 -51.72 -7.53 -11.73
N MET A 575 -51.32 -8.03 -12.90
CA MET A 575 -50.39 -7.33 -13.79
C MET A 575 -51.03 -6.10 -14.44
N ASP A 576 -52.30 -6.18 -14.89
CA ASP A 576 -53.01 -4.99 -15.41
C ASP A 576 -53.11 -3.92 -14.31
N SER A 577 -53.55 -4.30 -13.10
CA SER A 577 -53.63 -3.37 -11.96
C SER A 577 -52.28 -2.73 -11.61
N TYR A 578 -51.16 -3.48 -11.67
CA TYR A 578 -49.81 -2.94 -11.47
C TYR A 578 -49.47 -1.83 -12.48
N VAL A 579 -49.77 -2.04 -13.76
CA VAL A 579 -49.49 -1.08 -14.84
C VAL A 579 -50.43 0.13 -14.74
N GLN A 580 -51.74 -0.11 -14.63
CA GLN A 580 -52.77 0.95 -14.65
C GLN A 580 -52.69 1.86 -13.41
N ALA A 581 -52.33 1.32 -12.24
CA ALA A 581 -52.10 2.11 -11.02
C ALA A 581 -50.65 2.63 -10.89
N ASN A 582 -49.80 2.42 -11.91
CA ASN A 582 -48.40 2.87 -11.95
C ASN A 582 -47.57 2.48 -10.70
N LEU A 583 -47.73 1.25 -10.22
CA LEU A 583 -47.14 0.79 -8.95
C LEU A 583 -45.62 0.57 -9.00
N HIS A 584 -44.98 0.83 -10.16
CA HIS A 584 -43.55 0.65 -10.36
C HIS A 584 -42.70 1.34 -9.29
N TYR A 585 -43.05 2.59 -8.95
CA TYR A 585 -42.34 3.37 -7.92
C TYR A 585 -42.56 2.82 -6.50
N ALA A 586 -43.76 2.36 -6.17
CA ALA A 586 -44.07 1.77 -4.87
C ALA A 586 -43.30 0.45 -4.63
N PHE A 587 -43.19 -0.39 -5.66
CA PHE A 587 -42.36 -1.59 -5.61
C PHE A 587 -40.86 -1.24 -5.54
N TYR A 588 -40.37 -0.34 -6.41
CA TYR A 588 -38.96 0.02 -6.46
C TYR A 588 -38.47 0.65 -5.14
N SER A 589 -39.25 1.55 -4.54
CA SER A 589 -38.90 2.17 -3.24
C SER A 589 -38.85 1.17 -2.08
N SER A 590 -39.70 0.13 -2.10
CA SER A 590 -39.59 -1.00 -1.17
C SER A 590 -38.31 -1.81 -1.39
N MET A 591 -37.98 -2.16 -2.64
CA MET A 591 -36.75 -2.92 -2.93
C MET A 591 -35.49 -2.11 -2.57
N HIS A 592 -35.52 -0.79 -2.81
CA HIS A 592 -34.44 0.12 -2.42
C HIS A 592 -34.32 0.26 -0.90
N SER A 593 -35.43 0.23 -0.15
CA SER A 593 -35.41 0.18 1.31
C SER A 593 -34.75 -1.12 1.82
N PHE A 594 -35.09 -2.27 1.22
CA PHE A 594 -34.44 -3.55 1.51
C PHE A 594 -32.94 -3.53 1.19
N SER A 595 -32.54 -2.90 0.09
CA SER A 595 -31.13 -2.67 -0.28
C SER A 595 -30.40 -1.83 0.78
N ASN A 596 -31.00 -0.70 1.18
CA ASN A 596 -30.45 0.21 2.18
C ASN A 596 -30.23 -0.45 3.55
N TYR A 597 -31.10 -1.37 3.97
CA TYR A 597 -30.91 -2.13 5.22
C TYR A 597 -29.56 -2.87 5.26
N GLY A 598 -29.08 -3.41 4.13
CA GLY A 598 -27.77 -4.07 4.05
C GLY A 598 -26.59 -3.09 4.17
N HIS A 599 -26.73 -1.87 3.65
CA HIS A 599 -25.74 -0.80 3.81
C HIS A 599 -25.67 -0.32 5.27
N VAL A 600 -26.81 -0.01 5.88
CA VAL A 600 -26.92 0.44 7.29
C VAL A 600 -26.36 -0.61 8.26
N ALA A 601 -26.68 -1.89 8.06
CA ALA A 601 -26.11 -3.00 8.85
C ALA A 601 -24.58 -3.10 8.72
N THR A 602 -24.04 -2.75 7.54
CA THR A 602 -22.59 -2.76 7.29
C THR A 602 -21.88 -1.61 7.98
N THR A 603 -22.42 -0.40 7.91
CA THR A 603 -21.94 0.76 8.67
C THR A 603 -21.93 0.47 10.17
N ALA A 604 -23.04 -0.03 10.71
CA ALA A 604 -23.17 -0.41 12.11
C ALA A 604 -22.14 -1.50 12.52
N SER A 605 -21.90 -2.52 11.68
CA SER A 605 -20.94 -3.60 11.99
C SER A 605 -19.48 -3.13 12.15
N ASN A 606 -19.14 -1.96 11.60
CA ASN A 606 -17.78 -1.39 11.54
C ASN A 606 -17.62 -0.10 12.37
N PHE A 607 -18.59 0.27 13.20
CA PHE A 607 -18.60 1.54 13.95
C PHE A 607 -17.49 1.59 15.03
N SER A 608 -16.70 2.68 15.08
CA SER A 608 -15.57 2.88 16.00
C SER A 608 -15.11 4.35 16.09
N VAL A 609 -14.49 4.76 17.21
CA VAL A 609 -13.87 6.09 17.42
C VAL A 609 -12.39 5.94 17.86
N SER A 610 -11.44 6.79 17.40
CA SER A 610 -9.99 6.49 17.48
C SER A 610 -9.02 7.65 17.81
N SER A 611 -7.89 7.33 18.47
CA SER A 611 -6.65 8.13 18.64
C SER A 611 -5.41 7.21 18.81
N GLY A 612 -4.15 7.65 18.56
CA GLY A 612 -2.94 6.79 18.71
C GLY A 612 -1.56 7.41 18.35
N GLY A 613 -0.45 6.63 18.47
CA GLY A 613 0.95 6.95 18.06
C GLY A 613 2.06 5.95 18.57
N SER A 614 3.29 5.94 17.97
CA SER A 614 4.66 5.52 18.49
C SER A 614 5.69 5.15 17.37
N SER A 615 7.00 4.92 17.69
CA SER A 615 8.23 4.90 16.83
C SER A 615 9.16 3.64 16.88
N GLY A 616 10.34 3.59 16.20
CA GLY A 616 11.66 3.10 16.74
C GLY A 616 12.54 1.95 16.10
N GLY A 617 13.87 2.21 15.87
CA GLY A 617 15.06 1.26 15.84
C GLY A 617 15.55 0.61 14.50
N GLY A 618 16.82 0.18 14.22
CA GLY A 618 18.19 0.33 14.82
C GLY A 618 19.17 -0.90 14.71
N PHE A 619 20.44 -0.80 14.17
CA PHE A 619 21.55 -1.85 14.18
C PHE A 619 22.97 -1.32 13.73
N SER A 620 24.02 -2.18 13.72
CA SER A 620 25.41 -1.91 14.21
C SER A 620 26.63 -2.40 13.37
N GLY A 621 27.84 -1.85 13.59
CA GLY A 621 29.12 -2.59 13.47
C GLY A 621 30.31 -1.95 12.71
N GLY A 622 31.07 -1.07 13.36
CA GLY A 622 32.36 -0.53 12.94
C GLY A 622 33.20 -0.13 14.17
N GLY A 623 34.45 0.30 14.02
CA GLY A 623 35.27 0.68 15.17
C GLY A 623 36.33 1.73 14.85
N GLY A 624 36.67 2.53 15.86
CA GLY A 624 37.50 3.73 15.74
C GLY A 624 36.56 4.86 15.32
N GLY A 625 36.22 5.74 16.26
CA GLY A 625 35.00 6.53 16.10
C GLY A 625 34.86 7.67 17.08
N GLY A 626 34.76 8.88 16.55
CA GLY A 626 34.20 10.00 17.28
C GLY A 626 32.69 10.04 17.11
N GLY A 627 32.01 10.08 18.23
CA GLY A 627 30.56 10.18 18.37
C GLY A 627 30.21 11.27 19.36
N GLY A 628 28.92 11.47 19.59
CA GLY A 628 28.47 12.47 20.53
C GLY A 628 26.98 12.68 20.50
N GLY A 629 26.52 13.57 21.38
CA GLY A 629 25.12 13.94 21.51
C GLY A 629 24.87 14.83 22.74
N ALA A 630 23.62 14.94 23.20
CA ALA A 630 23.23 15.78 24.32
C ALA A 630 22.18 15.12 25.24
N PHE A 631 22.06 15.62 26.47
CA PHE A 631 21.25 15.07 27.56
C PHE A 631 20.79 16.14 28.56
#